data_AF-A0A1H7UTX2-F1
#
_entry.id   AF-A0A1H7UTX2-F1
#
_cell.length_a   1.000
_cell.length_b   1.000
_cell.length_c   1.000
_cell.angle_alpha   90.00
_cell.angle_beta   90.00
_cell.angle_gamma   90.00
#
_symmetry.space_group_name_H-M   'P 1'
#
loop_
_entity.id
_entity.type
_entity.pdbx_description
1 polymer ?
#
loop_
_entity_poly.entity_id
_entity_poly.type
_entity_poly.pdbx_seq_one_letter_code
_entity_poly.pdbx_strand_id
1 'polypeptide(L)'
;MKTIHNINKWSFIITLVLYITIIGGLLAQIALGAIQIVLGIIILFHWKKLNIKTKRHLLLYWFIVLMYGLLWATDTFNTWKTSSMVLDPYILFICITPMLIASYSVYITHQSKTIIYELKPSYL
;
A
#
# COMPACT_ATOMS: atom_id res chain seq x y z
N MET A 1 15.79 6.31 -5.23
CA MET A 1 14.41 5.79 -5.19
C MET A 1 14.14 4.56 -6.06
N LYS A 2 15.09 4.08 -6.91
CA LYS A 2 14.91 2.83 -7.67
C LYS A 2 14.68 1.62 -6.76
N THR A 3 15.45 1.53 -5.68
CA THR A 3 15.38 0.44 -4.69
C THR A 3 14.02 0.39 -4.00
N ILE A 4 13.49 1.54 -3.55
CA ILE A 4 12.17 1.66 -2.91
C ILE A 4 11.05 1.16 -3.83
N HIS A 5 11.06 1.59 -5.09
CA HIS A 5 10.05 1.17 -6.05
C HIS A 5 10.17 -0.33 -6.37
N ASN A 6 11.39 -0.85 -6.54
CA ASN A 6 11.60 -2.27 -6.81
C ASN A 6 11.16 -3.13 -5.63
N ILE A 7 11.45 -2.72 -4.38
CA ILE A 7 10.97 -3.42 -3.17
C ILE A 7 9.45 -3.45 -3.19
N ASN A 8 8.77 -2.30 -3.35
CA ASN A 8 7.30 -2.27 -3.36
C ASN A 8 6.70 -3.16 -4.46
N LYS A 9 7.24 -3.07 -5.67
CA LYS A 9 6.77 -3.83 -6.83
C LYS A 9 6.96 -5.34 -6.62
N TRP A 10 8.14 -5.78 -6.20
CA TRP A 10 8.42 -7.20 -5.99
C TRP A 10 7.63 -7.76 -4.81
N SER A 11 7.52 -7.02 -3.70
CA SER A 11 6.66 -7.42 -2.58
C SER A 11 5.21 -7.61 -3.04
N PHE A 12 4.65 -6.69 -3.84
CA PHE A 12 3.30 -6.83 -4.38
C PHE A 12 3.13 -8.08 -5.25
N ILE A 13 4.07 -8.33 -6.18
CA ILE A 13 4.03 -9.49 -7.07
C ILE A 13 4.13 -10.80 -6.27
N ILE A 14 5.04 -10.87 -5.29
CA ILE A 14 5.21 -12.05 -4.44
C ILE A 14 3.93 -12.33 -3.66
N THR A 15 3.29 -11.31 -3.09
CA THR A 15 2.00 -11.47 -2.39
C THR A 15 0.92 -12.02 -3.34
N LEU A 16 0.85 -11.53 -4.57
CA LEU A 16 -0.10 -11.98 -5.59
C LEU A 16 0.14 -13.44 -6.00
N VAL A 17 1.40 -13.86 -6.12
CA VAL A 17 1.77 -15.27 -6.36
C VAL A 17 1.40 -16.14 -5.16
N LEU A 18 1.62 -15.66 -3.93
CA LEU A 18 1.26 -16.38 -2.71
C LEU A 18 -0.25 -16.51 -2.51
N TYR A 19 -1.06 -15.69 -3.18
CA TYR A 19 -2.52 -15.86 -3.20
C TYR A 19 -2.97 -17.17 -3.88
N ILE A 20 -2.10 -17.86 -4.63
CA ILE A 20 -2.35 -19.23 -5.12
C ILE A 20 -2.58 -20.19 -3.94
N THR A 21 -1.95 -19.97 -2.79
CA THR A 21 -2.13 -20.79 -1.59
C THR A 21 -3.13 -20.20 -0.58
N ILE A 22 -3.89 -19.16 -0.96
CA ILE A 22 -4.90 -18.39 -0.19
C ILE A 22 -4.38 -17.88 1.17
N ILE A 23 -4.09 -18.77 2.11
CA ILE A 23 -3.50 -18.49 3.43
C ILE A 23 -2.14 -17.80 3.30
N GLY A 24 -1.30 -18.27 2.38
CA GLY A 24 0.00 -17.64 2.12
C GLY A 24 -0.14 -16.22 1.60
N GLY A 25 -1.13 -15.97 0.75
CA GLY A 25 -1.46 -14.64 0.23
C GLY A 25 -1.91 -13.67 1.32
N LEU A 26 -2.77 -14.12 2.23
CA LEU A 26 -3.23 -13.34 3.38
C LEU A 26 -2.08 -12.96 4.32
N LEU A 27 -1.22 -13.91 4.69
CA LEU A 27 -0.06 -13.64 5.55
C LEU A 27 0.93 -12.68 4.86
N ALA A 28 1.20 -12.90 3.58
CA ALA A 28 2.05 -12.02 2.80
C ALA A 28 1.44 -10.63 2.59
N GLN A 29 0.11 -10.50 2.61
CA GLN A 29 -0.57 -9.22 2.51
C GLN A 29 -0.41 -8.38 3.77
N ILE A 30 -0.38 -9.00 4.95
CA ILE A 30 -0.07 -8.30 6.21
C ILE A 30 1.36 -7.75 6.16
N ALA A 31 2.33 -8.58 5.74
CA ALA A 31 3.72 -8.15 5.56
C ALA A 31 3.83 -7.02 4.51
N LEU A 32 3.10 -7.14 3.40
CA LEU A 32 3.04 -6.11 2.35
C LEU A 32 2.51 -4.78 2.89
N GLY A 33 1.46 -4.81 3.71
CA GLY A 33 0.90 -3.61 4.35
C GLY A 33 1.93 -2.88 5.20
N ALA A 34 2.70 -3.60 6.01
CA ALA A 34 3.77 -3.02 6.82
C ALA A 34 4.86 -2.37 5.95
N ILE A 35 5.30 -3.07 4.89
CA ILE A 35 6.26 -2.53 3.91
C ILE A 35 5.73 -1.22 3.31
N GLN A 36 4.45 -1.18 2.95
CA GLN A 36 3.85 0.00 2.31
C GLN A 36 3.71 1.21 3.24
N ILE A 37 3.43 1.00 4.52
CA ILE A 37 3.45 2.08 5.52
C ILE A 37 4.86 2.64 5.65
N VAL A 38 5.87 1.77 5.80
CA VAL A 38 7.28 2.18 5.91
C VAL A 38 7.72 2.96 4.67
N LEU A 39 7.40 2.45 3.47
CA LEU A 39 7.74 3.15 2.21
C LEU A 39 7.00 4.48 2.07
N GLY A 40 5.73 4.55 2.48
CA GLY A 40 4.95 5.79 2.49
C GLY A 40 5.58 6.85 3.40
N ILE A 41 6.07 6.45 4.58
CA ILE A 41 6.77 7.33 5.52
C ILE A 41 8.11 7.80 4.93
N ILE A 42 8.87 6.90 4.31
CA ILE A 42 10.14 7.27 3.64
C ILE A 42 9.89 8.31 2.54
N ILE A 43 8.81 8.17 1.76
CA ILE A 43 8.45 9.16 0.73
C ILE A 43 8.02 10.49 1.38
N LEU A 44 7.29 10.46 2.50
CA LEU A 44 6.94 11.67 3.26
C LEU A 44 8.19 12.43 3.73
N PHE A 45 9.24 11.76 4.19
CA PHE A 45 10.50 12.45 4.54
C PHE A 45 11.15 13.16 3.34
N HIS A 46 10.87 12.72 2.12
CA HIS A 46 11.34 13.35 0.88
C HIS A 46 10.38 14.42 0.34
N TRP A 47 9.39 14.87 1.12
CA TRP A 47 8.33 15.80 0.70
C TRP A 47 8.85 17.03 -0.06
N LYS A 48 9.95 17.65 0.38
CA LYS A 48 10.51 18.85 -0.25
C LYS A 48 10.93 18.62 -1.71
N LYS A 49 11.30 17.39 -2.07
CA LYS A 49 11.76 17.01 -3.43
C LYS A 49 10.61 16.57 -4.36
N LEU A 50 9.38 16.49 -3.85
CA LEU A 50 8.22 16.03 -4.61
C LEU A 50 7.49 17.20 -5.28
N ASN A 51 7.01 16.97 -6.50
CA ASN A 51 6.15 17.91 -7.21
C ASN A 51 4.75 17.97 -6.58
N ILE A 52 4.01 19.07 -6.80
CA ILE A 52 2.68 19.33 -6.23
C ILE A 52 1.67 18.22 -6.54
N LYS A 53 1.75 17.64 -7.76
CA LYS A 53 0.88 16.53 -8.18
C LYS A 53 1.12 15.29 -7.33
N THR A 54 2.37 14.89 -7.13
CA THR A 54 2.74 13.71 -6.34
C THR A 54 2.47 13.90 -4.85
N LYS A 55 2.65 15.11 -4.33
CA LYS A 55 2.22 15.47 -2.96
C LYS A 55 0.73 15.24 -2.75
N ARG A 56 -0.10 15.67 -3.71
CA ARG A 56 -1.55 15.44 -3.67
C ARG A 56 -1.90 13.95 -3.71
N HIS A 57 -1.25 13.17 -4.58
CA HIS A 57 -1.45 11.73 -4.63
C HIS A 57 -1.03 11.02 -3.34
N LEU A 58 0.08 11.45 -2.72
CA LEU A 58 0.56 10.92 -1.44
C LEU A 58 -0.38 11.26 -0.28
N LEU A 59 -0.93 12.47 -0.24
CA LEU A 59 -1.96 12.84 0.74
C LEU A 59 -3.23 11.99 0.58
N LEU A 60 -3.70 11.81 -0.66
CA LEU A 60 -4.85 10.96 -0.95
C LEU A 60 -4.59 9.50 -0.53
N TYR A 61 -3.40 8.99 -0.79
CA TYR A 61 -2.99 7.66 -0.32
C TYR A 61 -3.08 7.53 1.20
N TRP A 62 -2.50 8.47 1.94
CA TRP A 62 -2.56 8.45 3.40
C TRP A 62 -3.99 8.59 3.93
N PHE A 63 -4.81 9.43 3.29
CA PHE A 63 -6.23 9.54 3.64
C PHE A 63 -6.96 8.21 3.47
N ILE A 64 -6.77 7.51 2.33
CA ILE A 64 -7.38 6.20 2.08
C ILE A 64 -6.87 5.15 3.08
N VAL A 65 -5.57 5.12 3.37
CA VAL A 65 -4.97 4.18 4.34
C VAL A 65 -5.54 4.40 5.74
N LEU A 66 -5.65 5.66 6.18
CA LEU A 66 -6.22 5.98 7.49
C LEU A 66 -7.71 5.67 7.57
N MET A 67 -8.48 6.00 6.52
CA MET A 67 -9.90 5.64 6.44
C MET A 67 -10.11 4.13 6.48
N TYR A 68 -9.31 3.37 5.72
CA TYR A 68 -9.36 1.91 5.75
C TYR A 68 -9.01 1.36 7.14
N GLY A 69 -7.96 1.87 7.77
CA GLY A 69 -7.57 1.47 9.12
C GLY A 69 -8.63 1.79 10.18
N LEU A 70 -9.30 2.94 10.07
CA LEU A 70 -10.41 3.33 10.94
C LEU A 70 -11.63 2.43 10.76
N LEU A 71 -12.05 2.18 9.51
CA LEU A 71 -13.16 1.28 9.21
C LEU A 71 -12.89 -0.12 9.77
N TRP A 72 -11.68 -0.64 9.55
CA TRP A 72 -11.27 -1.94 10.09
C TRP A 72 -11.28 -1.95 11.63
N ALA A 73 -10.82 -0.89 12.29
CA ALA A 73 -10.85 -0.79 13.75
C ALA A 73 -12.29 -0.77 14.28
N THR A 74 -13.21 -0.04 13.64
CA THR A 74 -14.62 0.01 14.04
C THR A 74 -15.37 -1.29 13.76
N ASP A 75 -15.09 -1.96 12.63
CA ASP A 75 -15.73 -3.24 12.30
C ASP A 75 -15.21 -4.37 13.18
N THR A 76 -13.91 -4.41 13.49
CA THR A 76 -13.32 -5.41 14.41
C THR A 76 -13.96 -5.32 15.80
N PHE A 77 -14.30 -4.10 16.25
CA PHE A 77 -15.04 -3.89 17.51
C PHE A 77 -16.46 -4.47 17.47
N ASN A 78 -17.13 -4.46 16.31
CA ASN A 78 -18.51 -4.92 16.16
C ASN A 78 -18.61 -6.42 15.81
N THR A 79 -17.67 -6.96 15.03
CA THR A 79 -17.69 -8.34 14.52
C THR A 79 -17.19 -9.39 15.52
N TRP A 80 -16.45 -9.00 16.57
CA TRP A 80 -16.06 -9.90 17.68
C TRP A 80 -17.27 -10.55 18.40
N LYS A 81 -18.48 -10.06 18.12
CA LYS A 81 -19.73 -10.53 18.74
C LYS A 81 -20.48 -11.60 17.94
N THR A 82 -20.11 -11.88 16.68
CA THR A 82 -20.92 -12.76 15.81
C THR A 82 -20.04 -13.73 15.03
N SER A 83 -19.85 -14.91 15.62
CA SER A 83 -19.08 -16.02 15.06
C SER A 83 -19.87 -16.75 13.98
N SER A 84 -19.77 -16.33 12.73
CA SER A 84 -20.10 -17.19 11.59
C SER A 84 -19.13 -16.95 10.44
N MET A 85 -18.00 -17.65 10.50
CA MET A 85 -17.09 -17.79 9.36
C MET A 85 -17.76 -18.72 8.34
N VAL A 86 -18.03 -18.20 7.14
CA VAL A 86 -17.94 -18.85 5.82
C VAL A 86 -18.81 -18.02 4.86
N LEU A 87 -18.16 -17.39 3.86
CA LEU A 87 -18.77 -16.58 2.79
C LEU A 87 -19.37 -15.21 3.18
N ASP A 88 -18.77 -14.54 4.15
CA ASP A 88 -19.10 -13.14 4.43
C ASP A 88 -18.45 -12.20 3.38
N PRO A 89 -19.19 -11.28 2.72
CA PRO A 89 -18.60 -10.20 1.91
C PRO A 89 -17.47 -9.44 2.61
N TYR A 90 -17.41 -9.50 3.94
CA TYR A 90 -16.29 -9.01 4.75
C TYR A 90 -14.91 -9.58 4.35
N ILE A 91 -14.81 -10.85 3.96
CA ILE A 91 -13.54 -11.45 3.53
C ILE A 91 -13.06 -10.84 2.20
N LEU A 92 -13.99 -10.59 1.27
CA LEU A 92 -13.67 -9.91 0.00
C LEU A 92 -13.21 -8.48 0.26
N PHE A 93 -13.82 -7.78 1.22
CA PHE A 93 -13.40 -6.44 1.62
C PHE A 93 -11.97 -6.41 2.18
N ILE A 94 -11.62 -7.38 3.04
CA ILE A 94 -10.27 -7.50 3.64
C ILE A 94 -9.22 -7.94 2.62
N CYS A 95 -9.56 -8.73 1.62
CA CYS A 95 -8.60 -9.17 0.59
C CYS A 95 -8.40 -8.12 -0.51
N ILE A 96 -9.49 -7.57 -1.05
CA ILE A 96 -9.45 -6.73 -2.25
C ILE A 96 -8.99 -5.32 -1.92
N THR A 97 -9.50 -4.72 -0.84
CA THR A 97 -9.23 -3.31 -0.52
C THR A 97 -7.74 -3.04 -0.27
N PRO A 98 -7.01 -3.86 0.52
CA PRO A 98 -5.58 -3.65 0.72
C PRO A 98 -4.77 -3.84 -0.56
N MET A 99 -5.21 -4.73 -1.45
CA MET A 99 -4.57 -4.92 -2.75
C MET A 99 -4.74 -3.73 -3.68
N LEU A 100 -5.92 -3.09 -3.67
CA LEU A 100 -6.14 -1.84 -4.39
C LEU A 100 -5.27 -0.71 -3.83
N ILE A 101 -5.24 -0.54 -2.51
CA ILE A 101 -4.35 0.42 -1.84
C ILE A 101 -2.89 0.15 -2.20
N ALA A 102 -2.51 -1.13 -2.23
CA ALA A 102 -1.17 -1.57 -2.56
C ALA A 102 -0.75 -1.24 -4.00
N SER A 103 -1.64 -1.48 -4.96
CA SER A 103 -1.41 -1.09 -6.34
C SER A 103 -1.22 0.44 -6.49
N TYR A 104 -2.01 1.23 -5.77
CA TYR A 104 -1.88 2.69 -5.75
C TYR A 104 -0.56 3.16 -5.12
N SER A 105 -0.08 2.47 -4.07
CA SER A 105 1.25 2.69 -3.49
C SER A 105 2.37 2.44 -4.52
N VAL A 106 2.27 1.37 -5.32
CA VAL A 106 3.22 1.08 -6.40
C VAL A 106 3.22 2.19 -7.44
N TYR A 107 2.05 2.72 -7.81
CA TYR A 107 1.95 3.87 -8.72
C TYR A 107 2.65 5.13 -8.17
N ILE A 108 2.42 5.49 -6.90
CA ILE A 108 3.05 6.67 -6.28
C ILE A 108 4.56 6.52 -6.20
N THR A 109 5.07 5.33 -5.83
CA THR A 109 6.51 5.07 -5.80
C THR A 109 7.13 5.17 -7.20
N HIS A 110 6.43 4.75 -8.24
CA HIS A 110 6.87 4.89 -9.63
C HIS A 110 6.96 6.37 -10.05
N GLN A 111 5.90 7.15 -9.80
CA GLN A 111 5.87 8.57 -10.14
C GLN A 111 6.95 9.36 -9.39
N SER A 112 7.14 9.06 -8.10
CA SER A 112 8.18 9.69 -7.27
C SER A 112 9.60 9.35 -7.77
N LYS A 113 9.82 8.13 -8.26
CA LYS A 113 11.08 7.73 -8.90
C LYS A 113 11.34 8.57 -10.15
N THR A 114 10.39 8.69 -11.07
CA THR A 114 10.56 9.45 -12.32
C THR A 114 10.91 10.91 -12.05
N ILE A 115 10.19 11.57 -11.14
CA ILE A 115 10.41 12.99 -10.82
C ILE A 115 11.80 13.24 -10.20
N ILE A 116 12.27 12.34 -9.32
CA ILE A 116 13.60 12.49 -8.70
C ILE A 116 14.72 12.23 -9.70
N TYR A 117 14.48 11.42 -10.73
CA TYR A 117 15.42 11.25 -11.84
C TYR A 117 15.48 12.50 -12.72
N GLU A 118 14.34 13.11 -13.05
CA GLU A 118 14.28 14.36 -13.82
C GLU A 118 14.92 15.54 -13.07
N LEU A 119 14.80 15.58 -11.74
CA LEU A 119 15.44 16.60 -10.89
C LEU A 119 16.93 16.35 -10.61
N LYS A 120 17.50 15.23 -11.07
CA LYS A 120 18.94 15.01 -11.06
C LYS A 120 19.44 15.43 -12.46
N PRO A 121 19.76 16.71 -12.69
CA PRO A 121 20.28 17.11 -13.98
C PRO A 121 21.54 16.29 -14.26
N SER A 122 21.65 15.86 -15.50
CA SER A 122 22.83 15.24 -16.09
C SER A 122 24.01 16.20 -16.02
N TYR A 123 24.65 16.28 -14.86
CA TYR A 123 26.00 16.77 -14.69
C TYR A 123 26.83 15.59 -14.19
N LEU A 124 27.12 14.70 -15.14
CA LEU A 124 28.27 13.81 -15.13
C LEU A 124 29.07 14.17 -16.38
#